data_AF-A0A954UXJ9-F1
#
_entry.id   AF-A0A954UXJ9-F1
#
_cell.length_a   1.000
_cell.length_b   1.000
_cell.length_c   1.000
_cell.angle_alpha   90.00
_cell.angle_beta   90.00
_cell.angle_gamma   90.00
#
_symmetry.space_group_name_H-M   'P 1'
#
loop_
_entity.id
_entity.type
_entity.pdbx_description
1 polymer ?
#
loop_
_entity_poly.entity_id
_entity_poly.type
_entity_poly.pdbx_seq_one_letter_code
_entity_poly.pdbx_strand_id
1 'polypeptide(L)'
;MNDMLLASHPSPDNHTDLWSQLELFQLDVPTHGLVFSERLARENAWSPSYTRRAIAEYKRFLYLAMTSSHVVCPSDAVDQVWHMHLTYTRSYWNDLCGELLGRPLSSWYSLP
;
A
#
# COMPACT_ATOMS: atom_id res chain seq x y z
N MET A 1 -27.52 44.13 -11.52
CA MET A 1 -26.35 44.00 -12.40
C MET A 1 -25.28 43.34 -11.56
N ASN A 2 -25.37 42.01 -11.51
CA ASN A 2 -24.64 41.14 -10.61
C ASN A 2 -23.20 40.92 -11.09
N ASP A 3 -22.32 40.81 -10.08
CA ASP A 3 -21.22 39.85 -9.97
C ASP A 3 -20.45 39.50 -11.25
N MET A 4 -19.33 40.20 -11.47
CA MET A 4 -18.29 39.75 -12.40
C MET A 4 -16.91 40.22 -11.93
N LEU A 5 -16.51 39.80 -10.74
CA LEU A 5 -15.10 39.67 -10.38
C LEU A 5 -14.85 38.22 -10.00
N LEU A 6 -14.31 37.50 -10.98
CA LEU A 6 -13.86 36.13 -10.90
C LEU A 6 -12.79 36.01 -9.81
N ALA A 7 -13.21 35.67 -8.59
CA ALA A 7 -12.41 34.76 -7.79
C ALA A 7 -12.38 33.45 -8.57
N SER A 8 -11.27 33.20 -9.25
CA SER A 8 -10.84 31.85 -9.57
C SER A 8 -10.79 31.07 -8.26
N HIS A 9 -11.92 30.50 -7.85
CA HIS A 9 -11.91 29.42 -6.90
C HIS A 9 -11.09 28.31 -7.56
N PRO A 10 -9.95 27.89 -6.99
CA PRO A 10 -9.52 26.54 -7.27
C PRO A 10 -10.72 25.66 -6.89
N SER A 11 -11.17 24.83 -7.83
CA SER A 11 -11.99 23.68 -7.47
C SER A 11 -11.28 22.95 -6.32
N PRO A 12 -11.98 22.23 -5.43
CA PRO A 12 -11.32 21.36 -4.45
C PRO A 12 -10.68 20.21 -5.24
N ASP A 13 -9.55 20.51 -5.86
CA ASP A 13 -8.88 19.71 -6.87
C ASP A 13 -8.21 18.54 -6.18
N ASN A 14 -8.93 17.42 -6.16
CA ASN A 14 -8.43 16.05 -6.27
C ASN A 14 -7.18 15.66 -5.47
N HIS A 15 -7.01 16.18 -4.26
CA HIS A 15 -6.06 15.63 -3.29
C HIS A 15 -6.63 14.31 -2.75
N THR A 16 -6.47 13.23 -3.52
CA THR A 16 -6.69 11.89 -2.98
C THR A 16 -5.62 11.68 -1.91
N ASP A 17 -6.03 11.63 -0.64
CA ASP A 17 -5.12 11.37 0.47
C ASP A 17 -4.42 10.00 0.29
N LEU A 18 -3.19 9.89 0.77
CA LEU A 18 -2.36 8.69 0.63
C LEU A 18 -3.09 7.43 1.10
N TRP A 19 -3.88 7.53 2.17
CA TRP A 19 -4.68 6.42 2.67
C TRP A 19 -5.67 5.90 1.62
N SER A 20 -6.39 6.79 0.94
CA SER A 20 -7.37 6.42 -0.10
C SER A 20 -6.69 5.72 -1.29
N GLN A 21 -5.49 6.16 -1.68
CA GLN A 21 -4.71 5.50 -2.72
C GLN A 21 -4.27 4.09 -2.30
N LEU A 22 -3.77 3.94 -1.07
CA LEU A 22 -3.39 2.64 -0.51
C LEU A 22 -4.59 1.70 -0.38
N GLU A 23 -5.74 2.20 0.05
CA GLU A 23 -6.97 1.42 0.18
C GLU A 23 -7.42 0.85 -1.18
N LEU A 24 -7.32 1.65 -2.24
CA LEU A 24 -7.68 1.26 -3.61
C LEU A 24 -6.61 0.39 -4.32
N PHE A 25 -5.35 0.42 -3.86
CA PHE A 25 -4.26 -0.34 -4.46
C PHE A 25 -4.58 -1.85 -4.51
N GLN A 26 -4.55 -2.45 -5.70
CA GLN A 26 -4.91 -3.85 -5.92
C GLN A 26 -3.66 -4.73 -5.92
N LEU A 27 -3.59 -5.67 -4.98
CA LEU A 27 -2.56 -6.73 -4.96
C LEU A 27 -3.00 -7.95 -5.78
N ASP A 28 -4.29 -8.23 -5.79
CA ASP A 28 -4.87 -9.34 -6.55
C ASP A 28 -5.13 -8.91 -7.99
N VAL A 29 -4.11 -9.05 -8.83
CA VAL A 29 -4.27 -8.91 -10.27
C VAL A 29 -4.64 -10.27 -10.87
N PRO A 30 -5.74 -10.39 -11.63
CA PRO A 30 -6.08 -11.62 -12.33
C PRO A 30 -4.96 -11.99 -13.31
N THR A 31 -4.28 -13.10 -13.05
CA THR A 31 -3.21 -13.63 -13.91
C THR A 31 -3.47 -15.11 -14.20
N HIS A 32 -2.67 -15.73 -15.07
CA HIS A 32 -2.70 -17.18 -15.28
C HIS A 32 -2.06 -17.91 -14.09
N GLY A 33 -2.74 -17.94 -12.93
CA GLY A 33 -2.24 -18.57 -11.70
C GLY A 33 -2.99 -18.12 -10.45
N LEU A 34 -2.45 -18.49 -9.28
CA LEU A 34 -2.97 -17.97 -8.01
C LEU A 34 -2.74 -16.47 -7.93
N VAL A 35 -3.75 -15.74 -7.50
CA VAL A 35 -3.59 -14.31 -7.17
C VAL A 35 -2.80 -14.15 -5.87
N PHE A 36 -2.34 -12.92 -5.60
CA PHE A 36 -1.47 -12.61 -4.47
C PHE A 36 -2.01 -13.17 -3.14
N SER A 37 -3.28 -12.91 -2.82
CA SER A 37 -3.91 -13.34 -1.58
C SER A 37 -4.05 -14.86 -1.48
N GLU A 38 -4.32 -15.56 -2.57
CA GLU A 38 -4.40 -17.02 -2.59
C GLU A 38 -3.03 -17.65 -2.35
N ARG A 39 -1.98 -17.10 -2.98
CA ARG A 39 -0.61 -17.54 -2.75
C ARG A 39 -0.18 -17.28 -1.31
N LEU A 40 -0.47 -16.09 -0.79
CA LEU A 40 -0.18 -15.70 0.59
C LEU A 40 -0.84 -16.63 1.60
N ALA A 41 -2.13 -16.94 1.39
CA ALA A 41 -2.88 -17.86 2.22
C ALA A 41 -2.27 -19.27 2.20
N ARG A 42 -1.92 -19.77 1.00
CA ARG A 42 -1.35 -21.11 0.83
C ARG A 42 0.01 -21.26 1.49
N GLU A 43 0.92 -20.31 1.29
CA GLU A 43 2.30 -20.39 1.79
C GLU A 43 2.39 -20.22 3.31
N ASN A 44 1.45 -19.48 3.92
CA ASN A 44 1.40 -19.27 5.36
C ASN A 44 0.37 -20.15 6.10
N ALA A 45 -0.32 -21.04 5.39
CA ALA A 45 -1.42 -21.85 5.91
C ALA A 45 -2.52 -21.01 6.60
N TRP A 46 -2.83 -19.84 6.04
CA TRP A 46 -3.82 -18.92 6.58
C TRP A 46 -5.20 -19.15 5.98
N SER A 47 -6.24 -18.84 6.77
CA SER A 47 -7.60 -18.78 6.24
C SER A 47 -7.75 -17.57 5.29
N PRO A 48 -8.70 -17.60 4.34
CA PRO A 48 -8.96 -16.45 3.47
C PRO A 48 -9.37 -15.19 4.26
N SER A 49 -10.08 -15.33 5.38
CA SER A 49 -10.47 -14.20 6.22
C SER A 49 -9.30 -13.58 6.96
N TYR A 50 -8.37 -14.40 7.47
CA TYR A 50 -7.15 -13.91 8.11
C TYR A 50 -6.24 -13.23 7.09
N THR A 51 -6.07 -13.82 5.92
CA THR A 51 -5.25 -13.27 4.83
C THR A 51 -5.72 -11.88 4.40
N ARG A 52 -7.03 -11.69 4.18
CA ARG A 52 -7.60 -10.38 3.87
C ARG A 52 -7.34 -9.34 4.96
N ARG A 53 -7.44 -9.76 6.23
CA ARG A 53 -7.10 -8.87 7.36
C ARG A 53 -5.63 -8.50 7.36
N ALA A 54 -4.72 -9.46 7.20
CA ALA A 54 -3.28 -9.21 7.15
C ALA A 54 -2.91 -8.24 6.01
N ILE A 55 -3.52 -8.38 4.84
CA ILE A 55 -3.36 -7.43 3.72
C ILE A 55 -3.88 -6.03 4.08
N ALA A 56 -5.03 -5.93 4.75
CA ALA A 56 -5.54 -4.64 5.21
C ALA A 56 -4.61 -3.97 6.23
N GLU A 57 -4.06 -4.74 7.19
CA GLU A 57 -3.07 -4.22 8.14
C GLU A 57 -1.76 -3.84 7.45
N TYR A 58 -1.34 -4.55 6.41
CA TYR A 58 -0.18 -4.18 5.60
C TYR A 58 -0.35 -2.79 4.98
N LYS A 59 -1.53 -2.49 4.43
CA LYS A 59 -1.83 -1.14 3.91
C LYS A 59 -1.78 -0.07 5.01
N ARG A 60 -2.27 -0.37 6.20
CA ARG A 60 -2.15 0.54 7.36
C ARG A 60 -0.70 0.74 7.78
N PHE A 61 0.09 -0.33 7.78
CA PHE A 61 1.52 -0.25 8.03
C PHE A 61 2.24 0.63 7.00
N LEU A 62 1.93 0.51 5.71
CA LEU A 62 2.47 1.38 4.66
C LEU A 62 2.17 2.85 4.95
N TYR A 63 0.92 3.16 5.30
CA TYR A 63 0.53 4.52 5.66
C TYR A 63 1.31 5.04 6.88
N LEU A 64 1.39 4.24 7.95
CA LEU A 64 2.14 4.60 9.16
C LEU A 64 3.63 4.79 8.86
N ALA A 65 4.25 3.89 8.10
CA ALA A 65 5.67 3.97 7.73
C ALA A 65 5.99 5.20 6.88
N MET A 66 5.03 5.69 6.08
CA MET A 66 5.21 6.87 5.24
C MET A 66 4.97 8.19 5.98
N THR A 67 4.09 8.19 6.97
CA THR A 67 3.64 9.41 7.66
C THR A 67 4.27 9.63 9.03
N SER A 68 4.81 8.57 9.64
CA SER A 68 5.44 8.65 10.96
C SER A 68 6.83 9.26 10.87
N SER A 69 7.17 10.11 11.85
CA SER A 69 8.52 10.65 12.04
C SER A 69 9.50 9.67 12.70
N HIS A 70 9.01 8.47 13.07
CA HIS A 70 9.75 7.45 13.77
C HIS A 70 9.66 6.10 13.06
N VAL A 71 10.56 5.20 13.44
CA VAL A 71 10.62 3.82 12.96
C VAL A 71 9.36 3.06 13.37
N VAL A 72 8.66 2.48 12.39
CA VAL A 72 7.51 1.60 12.64
C VAL A 72 7.92 0.17 12.31
N CYS A 73 7.72 -0.74 13.26
CA CYS A 73 8.00 -2.16 13.10
C CYS A 73 6.71 -2.88 12.64
N PRO A 74 6.75 -3.70 11.58
CA PRO A 74 5.61 -4.53 11.20
C PRO A 74 5.38 -5.62 12.25
N SER A 75 4.13 -6.11 12.33
CA SER A 75 3.87 -7.39 12.99
C SER A 75 4.26 -8.55 12.08
N ASP A 76 4.46 -9.76 12.63
CA ASP A 76 4.84 -10.95 11.84
C ASP A 76 3.93 -11.18 10.63
N ALA A 77 2.61 -11.02 10.79
CA ALA A 77 1.68 -11.20 9.67
C ALA A 77 1.84 -10.13 8.57
N VAL A 78 2.08 -8.87 8.97
CA VAL A 78 2.32 -7.76 8.03
C VAL A 78 3.66 -7.94 7.33
N ASP A 79 4.68 -8.39 8.08
CA ASP A 79 6.01 -8.68 7.56
C ASP A 79 5.97 -9.79 6.51
N GLN A 80 5.20 -10.86 6.72
CA GLN A 80 5.00 -11.92 5.71
C GLN A 80 4.29 -11.40 4.45
N VAL A 81 3.29 -10.52 4.60
CA VAL A 81 2.63 -9.88 3.43
C VAL A 81 3.65 -9.03 2.67
N TRP A 82 4.45 -8.25 3.38
CA TRP A 82 5.46 -7.39 2.77
C TRP A 82 6.53 -8.23 2.04
N HIS A 83 7.08 -9.26 2.67
CA HIS A 83 8.05 -10.17 2.07
C HIS A 83 7.51 -10.84 0.81
N MET A 84 6.25 -11.27 0.81
CA MET A 84 5.64 -11.79 -0.40
C MET A 84 5.53 -10.70 -1.48
N HIS A 85 5.12 -9.48 -1.12
CA HIS A 85 4.99 -8.37 -2.07
C HIS A 85 6.33 -8.00 -2.73
N LEU A 86 7.46 -8.10 -2.02
CA LEU A 86 8.79 -7.92 -2.60
C LEU A 86 9.07 -8.86 -3.79
N THR A 87 8.47 -10.06 -3.80
CA THR A 87 8.62 -11.01 -4.92
C THR A 87 7.78 -10.64 -6.14
N TYR A 88 6.77 -9.79 -5.99
CA TYR A 88 5.95 -9.25 -7.08
C TYR A 88 6.59 -7.95 -7.58
N THR A 89 7.78 -8.09 -8.18
CA THR A 89 8.72 -6.99 -8.41
C THR A 89 8.11 -5.78 -9.13
N ARG A 90 7.25 -5.99 -10.15
CA ARG A 90 6.56 -4.88 -10.81
C ARG A 90 5.59 -4.16 -9.87
N SER A 91 4.72 -4.91 -9.19
CA SER A 91 3.71 -4.35 -8.29
C SER A 91 4.34 -3.60 -7.12
N TYR A 92 5.42 -4.14 -6.55
CA TYR A 92 6.12 -3.48 -5.44
C TYR A 92 6.98 -2.31 -5.91
N TRP A 93 7.91 -2.51 -6.84
CA TRP A 93 8.92 -1.50 -7.17
C TRP A 93 8.38 -0.39 -8.05
N ASN A 94 7.56 -0.72 -9.05
CA ASN A 94 7.04 0.28 -9.98
C ASN A 94 5.73 0.86 -9.44
N ASP A 95 4.72 0.02 -9.27
CA ASP A 95 3.36 0.50 -9.02
C ASP A 95 3.24 1.08 -7.58
N LEU A 96 3.69 0.34 -6.56
CA LEU A 96 3.62 0.82 -5.17
C LEU A 96 4.71 1.86 -4.87
N CYS A 97 5.99 1.51 -5.03
CA CYS A 97 7.08 2.39 -4.59
C CYS A 97 7.34 3.56 -5.54
N GLY A 98 7.21 3.35 -6.85
CA GLY A 98 7.42 4.39 -7.85
C GLY A 98 6.22 5.32 -7.98
N GLU A 99 5.06 4.78 -8.32
CA GLU A 99 3.88 5.58 -8.66
C GLU A 99 3.09 6.07 -7.43
N LEU A 100 2.93 5.22 -6.41
CA LEU A 100 2.07 5.55 -5.25
C LEU A 100 2.85 6.22 -4.10
N LEU A 101 3.91 5.57 -3.60
CA LEU A 101 4.66 6.04 -2.41
C LEU A 101 5.79 7.03 -2.76
N GLY A 102 6.29 7.02 -3.99
CA GLY A 102 7.44 7.80 -4.46
C GLY A 102 8.80 7.37 -3.87
N ARG A 103 8.84 6.37 -2.99
CA ARG A 103 10.07 5.76 -2.45
C ARG A 103 9.78 4.35 -1.93
N PRO A 104 10.78 3.45 -1.92
CA PRO A 104 10.65 2.16 -1.25
C PRO A 104 10.63 2.31 0.27
N LEU A 105 10.05 1.31 0.95
CA LEU A 105 10.18 1.19 2.39
C LEU A 105 11.63 0.88 2.74
N SER A 106 12.19 1.60 3.71
CA SER A 106 13.51 1.29 4.26
C SER A 106 13.45 -0.02 5.04
N SER A 107 14.16 -1.04 4.56
CA SER A 107 14.38 -2.27 5.33
C SER A 107 15.34 -1.97 6.48
N TRP A 108 14.87 -2.15 7.72
CA TRP A 108 15.67 -1.98 8.93
C TRP A 108 16.80 -3.03 9.06
N TYR A 109 16.89 -4.01 8.14
CA TYR A 109 17.92 -5.06 8.12
C TYR A 109 19.34 -4.55 7.81
N SER A 110 19.59 -3.24 7.80
CA SER A 110 20.92 -2.65 7.57
C SER A 110 21.41 -1.76 8.71
N LEU A 111 20.89 -1.92 9.93
CA LEU A 111 21.63 -1.40 11.10
C LEU A 111 22.86 -2.30 11.34
N PRO A 112 24.07 -1.71 11.44
CA PRO A 112 25.32 -2.44 11.67
C PRO A 112 25.37 -3.16 13.03
#